data_AF-A0AAV9D912-F1
#
_entry.id   AF-A0AAV9D912-F1
#
_cell.length_a   1.000
_cell.length_b   1.000
_cell.length_c   1.000
_cell.angle_alpha   90.00
_cell.angle_beta   90.00
_cell.angle_gamma   90.00
#
_symmetry.space_group_name_H-M   'P 1'
#
loop_
_entity.id
_entity.type
_entity.pdbx_description
1 polymer ?
#
loop_
_entity_poly.entity_id
_entity_poly.type
_entity_poly.pdbx_seq_one_letter_code
_entity_poly.pdbx_strand_id
1 'polypeptide(L)' 'MKKHVVLFPWMGKSHLIPFAQLAQVIERRKAYTVTIVNTPTNILTLRSFLPASSTIHLVDLPFNPTDHGLNQ' A
#
# COMPACT_ATOMS: atom_id res chain seq x y z
N MET A 1 -8.12 -3.12 -22.06
CA MET A 1 -6.93 -3.17 -21.18
C MET A 1 -7.22 -2.34 -19.93
N LYS A 2 -6.97 -2.86 -18.72
CA LYS A 2 -7.01 -2.03 -17.50
C LYS A 2 -5.71 -1.22 -17.40
N LYS A 3 -5.79 0.02 -16.92
CA LYS A 3 -4.60 0.84 -16.61
C LYS A 3 -4.07 0.42 -15.23
N HIS A 4 -2.75 0.43 -15.03
CA HIS A 4 -2.17 0.07 -13.74
C HIS A 4 -1.75 1.33 -12.99
N VAL A 5 -2.21 1.48 -11.74
CA VAL A 5 -1.80 2.53 -10.82
C VAL A 5 -0.99 1.91 -9.70
N VAL A 6 0.22 2.44 -9.47
CA VAL A 6 1.06 2.09 -8.34
C VAL A 6 1.01 3.24 -7.33
N LEU A 7 0.66 2.93 -6.09
CA LEU A 7 0.64 3.86 -4.98
C LEU A 7 1.84 3.58 -4.07
N PHE A 8 2.63 4.61 -3.79
CA PHE A 8 3.76 4.55 -2.87
C PHE A 8 3.58 5.62 -1.78
N PRO A 9 2.81 5.31 -0.72
CA PRO A 9 2.55 6.25 0.37
C PRO A 9 3.83 6.56 1.16
N TRP A 10 3.93 7.79 1.69
CA TRP A 10 4.92 8.08 2.72
C TRP A 10 4.69 7.16 3.94
N MET A 11 5.78 6.63 4.50
CA MET A 11 5.76 5.51 5.45
C MET A 11 5.33 5.88 6.88
N GLY A 12 4.72 7.05 7.08
CA GLY A 12 4.12 7.44 8.36
C GLY A 12 2.69 6.93 8.52
N LYS A 13 2.33 6.51 9.75
CA LYS A 13 1.02 5.89 10.05
C LYS A 13 -0.19 6.71 9.59
N SER A 14 -0.12 8.05 9.70
CA SER A 14 -1.20 8.96 9.28
C SER A 14 -1.46 8.95 7.77
N HIS A 15 -0.54 8.44 6.95
CA HIS A 15 -0.67 8.38 5.48
C HIS A 15 -1.13 7.01 4.97
N LEU A 16 -1.08 5.95 5.78
CA LEU A 16 -1.49 4.61 5.33
C LEU A 16 -3.02 4.51 5.15
N ILE A 17 -3.80 5.05 6.10
CA ILE A 17 -5.27 5.00 6.05
C ILE A 17 -5.84 5.74 4.82
N PRO A 18 -5.45 7.01 4.55
CA PRO A 18 -5.96 7.72 3.38
C PRO A 18 -5.60 7.03 2.05
N PHE A 19 -4.41 6.43 1.97
CA PHE A 19 -4.00 5.71 0.75
C PHE A 19 -4.74 4.39 0.55
N ALA A 20 -5.08 3.67 1.63
CA ALA A 20 -5.94 2.49 1.54
C ALA A 20 -7.33 2.87 1.01
N GLN A 21 -7.91 3.96 1.53
CA GLN A 21 -9.20 4.49 1.06
C GLN A 21 -9.13 4.95 -0.40
N LEU A 22 -8.06 5.66 -0.78
CA LEU A 22 -7.84 6.08 -2.16
C LEU A 22 -7.74 4.88 -3.10
N ALA A 23 -7.00 3.84 -2.71
CA ALA A 23 -6.87 2.61 -3.48
C ALA A 23 -8.24 1.95 -3.75
N GLN A 24 -9.11 1.89 -2.74
CA GLN A 24 -10.48 1.37 -2.87
C GLN A 24 -11.36 2.22 -3.80
N VAL A 25 -11.19 3.55 -3.77
CA VAL A 25 -11.88 4.45 -4.71
C VAL A 25 -11.44 4.18 -6.15
N ILE A 26 -10.14 3.97 -6.39
CA ILE A 26 -9.60 3.67 -7.72
C ILE A 26 -10.04 2.28 -8.19
N GLU A 27 -9.95 1.27 -7.32
CA GLU A 27 -10.39 -0.11 -7.56
C GLU A 27 -11.85 -0.16 -8.06
N ARG A 28 -12.75 0.59 -7.41
CA ARG A 28 -14.18 0.65 -7.76
C ARG A 28 -14.46 1.16 -9.18
N ARG A 29 -13.53 1.88 -9.80
CA ARG A 29 -13.69 2.37 -11.17
C ARG A 29 -13.57 1.27 -12.23
N LYS A 30 -13.21 0.02 -11.85
CA LYS A 30 -13.08 -1.20 -12.67
C LYS A 30 -12.12 -1.14 -13.87
N ALA A 31 -11.74 0.04 -14.32
CA ALA A 31 -10.78 0.29 -15.39
C ALA A 31 -9.32 0.23 -14.93
N TYR A 32 -9.09 0.04 -13.62
CA TYR A 32 -7.75 0.07 -13.02
C TYR A 32 -7.39 -1.23 -12.30
N THR A 33 -6.12 -1.58 -12.39
CA THR A 33 -5.44 -2.46 -11.42
C THR A 33 -4.67 -1.56 -10.47
N VAL A 34 -4.71 -1.84 -9.17
CA VAL A 34 -4.09 -1.01 -8.14
C VAL A 34 -3.08 -1.84 -7.35
N THR A 35 -1.88 -1.32 -7.16
CA THR A 35 -0.87 -1.89 -6.29
C THR A 35 -0.43 -0.85 -5.27
N ILE A 36 -0.38 -1.20 -3.99
CA ILE A 36 0.27 -0.40 -2.95
C ILE A 36 1.62 -1.05 -2.63
N VAL A 37 2.69 -0.27 -2.71
CA VAL A 37 4.05 -0.69 -2.35
C VAL A 37 4.41 -0.06 -1.01
N ASN A 38 4.86 -0.87 -0.04
CA ASN A 38 5.33 -0.37 1.25
C ASN A 38 6.22 -1.37 1.98
N THR A 39 6.73 -1.02 3.16
CA THR A 39 7.50 -1.96 3.99
C THR A 39 6.65 -3.15 4.45
N PRO A 40 7.27 -4.31 4.76
CA PRO A 40 6.55 -5.47 5.28
C PRO A 40 5.67 -5.12 6.50
N THR A 41 6.20 -4.33 7.44
CA THR A 41 5.45 -3.90 8.64
C THR A 41 4.21 -3.06 8.29
N ASN A 42 4.34 -2.14 7.34
CA ASN A 42 3.22 -1.29 6.93
C ASN A 42 2.20 -2.05 6.09
N ILE A 43 2.60 -3.08 5.35
CA ILE A 43 1.68 -3.93 4.58
C ILE A 43 0.74 -4.74 5.46
N LEU A 44 1.21 -5.23 6.61
CA LEU A 44 0.32 -5.84 7.61
C LEU A 44 -0.77 -4.87 8.06
N THR A 45 -0.38 -3.61 8.28
CA THR A 45 -1.32 -2.54 8.66
C THR A 45 -2.30 -2.25 7.52
N LEU A 46 -1.81 -2.06 6.29
CA LEU A 46 -2.64 -1.82 5.09
C LEU A 46 -3.65 -2.94 4.85
N ARG A 47 -3.23 -4.20 5.02
CA ARG A 47 -4.10 -5.37 4.87
C ARG A 47 -5.29 -5.33 5.83
N SER A 48 -5.12 -4.81 7.04
CA SER A 48 -6.21 -4.69 8.02
C SER A 48 -7.28 -3.66 7.63
N PHE A 49 -6.93 -2.67 6.78
CA PHE A 49 -7.86 -1.66 6.27
C PHE A 49 -8.58 -2.07 4.98
N LEU A 50 -8.17 -3.17 4.35
CA LEU A 50 -8.75 -3.65 3.11
C LEU A 50 -9.75 -4.80 3.37
N PRO A 51 -10.93 -4.80 2.73
CA PRO A 51 -11.83 -5.95 2.73
C PRO A 51 -11.14 -7.19 2.17
N ALA A 52 -11.53 -8.37 2.67
CA ALA A 52 -11.04 -9.65 2.16
C ALA A 52 -11.33 -9.87 0.67
N SER A 53 -12.35 -9.20 0.12
CA SER A 53 -12.71 -9.24 -1.30
C SER A 53 -11.95 -8.24 -2.18
N SER A 54 -11.04 -7.44 -1.60
CA SER A 54 -10.27 -6.48 -2.37
C SER A 54 -9.32 -7.18 -3.35
N THR A 55 -9.26 -6.62 -4.55
CA THR A 55 -8.35 -6.93 -5.65
C THR A 55 -7.10 -6.05 -5.66
N ILE A 56 -6.94 -5.15 -4.68
CA ILE A 56 -5.74 -4.33 -4.52
C ILE A 56 -4.55 -5.22 -4.17
N HIS A 57 -3.48 -5.11 -4.94
CA HIS A 57 -2.24 -5.83 -4.66
C HIS A 57 -1.41 -5.08 -3.61
N LEU A 58 -0.87 -5.79 -2.64
CA LEU A 58 0.11 -5.28 -1.69
C LEU A 58 1.47 -5.90 -2.02
N VAL A 59 2.50 -5.07 -2.21
CA VAL A 59 3.86 -5.53 -2.57
C VAL A 59 4.86 -5.00 -1.56
N ASP A 60 5.57 -5.93 -0.93
CA ASP A 60 6.63 -5.63 0.03
C ASP A 60 7.82 -4.97 -0.65
N LEU A 61 8.27 -3.86 -0.07
CA LEU A 61 9.56 -3.24 -0.32
C LEU A 61 10.41 -3.45 0.93
N PRO A 62 11.34 -4.42 0.93
CA PRO A 62 12.20 -4.69 2.08
C PRO A 62 12.92 -3.41 2.52
N PHE A 63 12.86 -3.14 3.82
CA PHE A 63 13.56 -2.02 4.44
C PHE A 63 14.09 -2.47 5.79
N ASN A 64 15.39 -2.31 5.98
CA ASN A 64 16.07 -2.56 7.25
C ASN A 64 16.73 -1.24 7.68
N PRO A 65 16.25 -0.61 8.77
CA PRO A 65 16.82 0.64 9.28
C PRO A 65 18.33 0.54 9.56
N THR A 66 18.80 -0.64 9.98
CA THR A 66 20.19 -0.92 10.35
C THR A 66 21.14 -0.77 9.16
N ASP A 67 20.72 -1.20 7.98
CA ASP A 67 21.53 -1.12 6.75
C ASP A 67 21.78 0.34 6.32
N HIS A 68 21.06 1.28 6.93
CA HIS A 68 21.10 2.70 6.64
C HIS A 68 21.49 3.56 7.85
N GLY A 69 21.90 2.96 8.97
CA GLY A 69 22.29 3.69 10.18
C GLY A 69 21.12 4.41 10.87
N LEU A 70 19.89 3.97 10.65
CA LEU A 70 18.65 4.56 11.19
C LEU A 70 18.17 3.87 12.47
N ASN A 71 19.09 3.30 13.25
CA ASN A 71 18.78 2.64 14.51
C ASN A 71 18.44 3.72 15.54
N GLN A 72 17.16 3.82 15.90
CA GLN A 72 16.71 4.59 17.07
C GLN A 72 16.76 3.71 18.32
#